data_AF-A0A1P9WYW7-F1
#
_entry.id   AF-A0A1P9WYW7-F1
#
_cell.length_a   1.000
_cell.length_b   1.000
_cell.length_c   1.000
_cell.angle_alpha   90.00
_cell.angle_beta   90.00
_cell.angle_gamma   90.00
#
_symmetry.space_group_name_H-M   'P 1'
#
loop_
_entity.id
_entity.type
_entity.pdbx_description
1 polymer ?
#
loop_
_entity_poly.entity_id
_entity_poly.type
_entity_poly.pdbx_seq_one_letter_code
_entity_poly.pdbx_strand_id
1 'polypeptide(L)' 'MESPVDLKQLITEGIKDLPQSYLSEVADFVLFMRRKARQQQPFDTASIGEELRQMSIHEMQHLEEEFADFDQRFPKE' A
#
# COMPACT_ATOMS: atom_id res chain seq x y z
N MET A 1 -5.25 -26.51 34.97
CA MET A 1 -4.97 -26.60 33.53
C MET A 1 -5.88 -25.57 32.87
N GLU A 2 -5.34 -24.44 32.42
CA GLU A 2 -6.14 -23.45 31.71
C GLU A 2 -6.58 -24.04 30.36
N SER A 3 -7.88 -24.04 30.10
CA SER A 3 -8.43 -24.44 28.81
C SER A 3 -7.87 -23.52 27.72
N PRO A 4 -7.53 -24.04 26.52
CA PRO A 4 -7.07 -23.19 25.43
C PRO A 4 -8.16 -22.15 25.12
N VAL A 5 -7.80 -20.87 25.19
CA VAL A 5 -8.71 -19.77 24.89
C VAL A 5 -9.13 -19.87 23.42
N ASP A 6 -10.44 -20.01 23.18
CA ASP A 6 -10.99 -19.92 21.85
C ASP A 6 -10.99 -18.44 21.40
N LEU A 7 -9.92 -18.05 20.70
CA LEU A 7 -9.75 -16.69 20.18
C LEU A 7 -10.84 -16.30 19.19
N LYS A 8 -11.42 -17.26 18.46
CA LYS A 8 -12.53 -16.99 17.53
C LYS A 8 -13.78 -16.63 18.32
N GLN A 9 -14.07 -17.36 19.38
CA GLN A 9 -15.17 -17.03 20.29
C GLN A 9 -14.93 -15.67 20.95
N LEU A 10 -13.72 -15.40 21.45
CA LEU A 10 -13.38 -14.12 22.07
C LEU A 10 -13.61 -12.94 21.13
N ILE A 11 -13.17 -13.04 19.87
CA ILE A 11 -13.38 -12.00 18.86
C ILE A 11 -14.88 -11.86 18.55
N THR A 12 -15.61 -12.96 18.42
CA THR A 12 -17.04 -12.94 18.06
C THR A 12 -17.89 -12.32 19.16
N GLU A 13 -17.59 -12.64 20.43
CA GLU A 13 -18.26 -12.04 21.58
C GLU A 13 -17.82 -10.58 21.79
N GLY A 14 -16.53 -10.28 21.62
CA GLY A 14 -15.97 -8.94 21.82
C GLY A 14 -16.41 -7.88 20.82
N ILE A 15 -16.95 -8.29 19.65
CA ILE A 15 -17.52 -7.35 18.67
C ILE A 15 -19.02 -7.14 18.81
N LYS A 16 -19.70 -7.88 19.72
CA LYS A 16 -21.13 -7.66 19.97
C LYS A 16 -21.33 -6.25 20.50
N ASP A 17 -22.38 -5.60 20.03
CA ASP A 17 -22.77 -4.23 20.41
C ASP A 17 -21.77 -3.12 20.02
N LEU A 18 -20.73 -3.43 19.23
CA LEU A 18 -19.89 -2.39 18.65
C LEU A 18 -20.67 -1.57 17.61
N PRO A 19 -20.53 -0.23 17.63
CA PRO A 19 -21.06 0.61 16.57
C PRO A 19 -20.49 0.23 15.20
N GLN A 20 -21.27 0.46 14.15
CA GLN A 20 -20.90 0.13 12.77
C GLN A 20 -19.54 0.72 12.34
N SER A 21 -19.18 1.91 12.82
CA SER A 21 -17.88 2.54 12.53
C SER A 21 -16.71 1.68 13.02
N TYR A 22 -16.81 1.16 14.25
CA TYR A 22 -15.77 0.30 14.83
C TYR A 22 -15.77 -1.09 14.19
N LEU A 23 -16.94 -1.62 13.80
CA LEU A 23 -17.01 -2.88 13.04
C LEU A 23 -16.30 -2.76 11.68
N SER A 24 -16.36 -1.60 11.03
CA SER A 24 -15.63 -1.33 9.78
C SER A 24 -14.11 -1.42 10.01
N GLU A 25 -13.60 -0.79 11.07
CA GLU A 25 -12.18 -0.83 11.42
C GLU A 25 -11.69 -2.26 11.72
N VAL A 26 -12.50 -3.04 12.45
CA VAL A 26 -12.21 -4.45 12.73
C VAL A 26 -12.19 -5.27 11.44
N ALA A 27 -13.13 -5.04 10.52
CA ALA A 27 -13.19 -5.74 9.23
C ALA A 27 -11.94 -5.42 8.37
N ASP A 28 -11.53 -4.15 8.32
CA ASP A 28 -10.34 -3.71 7.61
C ASP A 28 -9.08 -4.39 8.18
N PHE A 29 -8.96 -4.45 9.52
CA PHE A 29 -7.85 -5.11 10.17
C PHE A 29 -7.81 -6.62 9.89
N VAL A 30 -8.95 -7.32 9.93
CA VAL A 30 -9.04 -8.75 9.60
C VAL A 30 -8.65 -9.00 8.13
N LEU A 31 -9.09 -8.15 7.20
CA LEU A 31 -8.71 -8.23 5.79
C LEU A 31 -7.21 -8.00 5.60
N PHE A 32 -6.63 -7.01 6.29
CA PHE A 32 -5.20 -6.78 6.31
C PHE A 32 -4.44 -8.02 6.81
N MET A 33 -4.84 -8.59 7.95
CA MET A 33 -4.21 -9.79 8.51
C MET A 33 -4.31 -10.98 7.56
N ARG A 34 -5.45 -11.14 6.87
CA ARG A 34 -5.63 -12.17 5.84
C ARG A 34 -4.71 -11.96 4.64
N ARG A 35 -4.54 -10.71 4.18
CA ARG A 35 -3.59 -10.36 3.12
C ARG A 35 -2.17 -10.64 3.56
N LYS A 36 -1.75 -10.16 4.73
CA LYS A 36 -0.43 -10.42 5.32
C LYS A 36 -0.12 -11.91 5.48
N ALA A 37 -1.08 -12.69 5.98
CA ALA A 37 -0.93 -14.14 6.16
C ALA A 37 -0.87 -14.91 4.83
N ARG A 38 -1.53 -14.41 3.77
CA ARG A 38 -1.47 -14.97 2.42
C ARG A 38 -0.24 -14.50 1.63
N GLN A 39 0.23 -13.28 1.89
CA GLN A 39 1.46 -12.69 1.39
C GLN A 39 2.70 -13.23 2.13
N GLN A 40 2.75 -14.53 2.41
CA GLN A 40 4.02 -15.19 2.72
C GLN A 40 4.99 -15.19 1.51
N GLN A 41 4.61 -14.62 0.37
CA GLN A 41 5.57 -14.20 -0.62
C GLN A 41 6.29 -12.94 -0.12
N PRO A 42 7.65 -12.93 -0.10
CA PRO A 42 8.38 -11.71 0.14
C PRO A 42 7.87 -10.63 -0.81
N PHE A 43 7.80 -9.37 -0.34
CA PHE A 43 7.57 -8.25 -1.24
C PHE A 43 8.44 -8.45 -2.47
N ASP A 44 7.82 -8.47 -3.66
CA ASP A 44 8.55 -8.60 -4.90
C ASP A 44 9.30 -7.28 -5.13
N THR A 45 10.46 -7.18 -4.47
CA THR A 45 11.34 -6.02 -4.56
C THR A 45 11.82 -5.80 -5.99
N ALA A 46 11.78 -6.83 -6.85
CA ALA A 46 12.05 -6.68 -8.26
C ALA A 46 10.90 -5.95 -8.97
N SER A 47 9.63 -6.28 -8.68
CA SER A 47 8.47 -5.53 -9.19
C SER A 47 8.47 -4.08 -8.70
N ILE A 48 8.77 -3.85 -7.43
CA ILE A 48 8.86 -2.49 -6.86
C ILE A 48 10.03 -1.71 -7.50
N GLY A 49 11.18 -2.37 -7.69
CA GLY A 49 12.33 -1.78 -8.35
C GLY A 49 12.05 -1.41 -9.81
N GLU A 50 11.30 -2.24 -10.52
CA GLU A 50 10.86 -1.96 -11.89
C GLU A 50 9.89 -0.78 -11.95
N GLU A 51 8.91 -0.71 -11.06
CA GLU A 51 7.98 0.42 -10.95
C GLU A 51 8.72 1.74 -10.68
N LEU A 52 9.66 1.75 -9.73
CA LEU A 52 10.46 2.93 -9.42
C LEU A 52 11.35 3.35 -10.61
N ARG A 53 11.90 2.37 -11.34
CA ARG A 53 12.69 2.64 -12.54
C ARG A 53 11.84 3.26 -13.65
N GLN A 54 10.64 2.74 -13.89
CA GLN A 54 9.71 3.30 -14.87
C GLN A 54 9.30 4.73 -14.50
N MET A 55 9.05 4.98 -13.22
CA MET A 55 8.72 6.32 -12.72
C MET A 55 9.87 7.31 -12.99
N SER A 56 11.12 6.90 -12.70
CA SER A 56 12.31 7.72 -12.97
C SER A 56 12.52 8.01 -14.46
N ILE A 57 12.26 7.02 -15.34
CA ILE A 57 12.35 7.21 -16.79
C ILE A 57 11.30 8.23 -17.26
N HIS A 58 10.07 8.10 -16.78
CA HIS A 58 8.98 8.99 -17.13
C HIS A 58 9.22 10.43 -16.66
N GLU A 59 9.73 10.61 -15.44
CA GLU A 59 10.12 11.93 -14.94
C GLU A 59 11.23 12.57 -15.79
N MET A 60 12.23 11.80 -16.20
CA MET A 60 13.32 12.30 -17.04
C MET A 60 12.82 12.70 -18.44
N GLN A 61 11.95 11.89 -19.05
CA GLN A 61 11.34 12.21 -20.33
C GLN A 61 10.49 13.48 -20.25
N HIS A 62 9.70 13.64 -19.18
CA HIS A 62 8.93 14.85 -18.96
C HIS A 62 9.81 16.10 -18.87
N LEU A 63 10.94 16.02 -18.16
CA LEU A 63 11.91 17.12 -18.10
C LEU A 63 12.54 17.40 -19.47
N GLU A 64 12.90 16.37 -20.24
CA GLU A 64 13.42 16.56 -21.60
C GLU A 64 12.40 17.28 -22.50
N GLU A 65 11.11 16.94 -22.40
CA GLU A 65 10.03 17.61 -23.11
C GLU A 65 9.85 19.07 -22.65
N GLU A 66 9.86 19.32 -21.35
CA GLU A 66 9.73 20.68 -20.80
C GLU A 66 10.88 21.60 -21.23
N PHE A 67 12.08 21.04 -21.41
CA PHE A 67 13.29 21.78 -21.73
C PHE A 67 13.71 21.70 -23.22
N ALA A 68 12.99 20.96 -24.06
CA ALA A 68 13.31 20.77 -25.48
C ALA A 68 13.50 22.11 -26.23
N ASP A 69 12.67 23.11 -25.93
CA ASP A 69 12.72 24.45 -26.52
C ASP A 69 13.19 25.52 -25.53
N PHE A 70 13.95 25.14 -24.50
CA PHE A 70 14.42 26.09 -23.48
C PHE A 70 15.32 27.19 -24.09
N ASP A 71 16.30 26.79 -24.91
CA ASP A 71 17.23 27.74 -25.55
C ASP A 71 16.56 28.65 -26.58
N GLN A 72 15.42 28.23 -27.17
CA GLN A 72 14.64 29.06 -28.09
C GLN A 72 13.76 30.08 -27.34
N ARG A 73 13.25 29.71 -26.16
CA ARG A 73 12.38 30.58 -25.34
C ARG A 73 13.18 31.58 -24.49
N PHE A 74 14.44 31.27 -24.18
CA PHE A 74 15.33 32.13 -23.40
C PHE A 74 16.70 32.26 -24.09
N PRO A 75 16.79 32.98 -25.22
CA PRO A 75 18.07 33.23 -25.87
C PRO A 75 18.98 34.03 -24.94
N LYS A 76 20.22 33.57 -24.78
CA LYS A 76 21.25 34.29 -24.01
C LYS A 76 21.65 35.55 -24.79
N GLU A 77 21.69 36.69 -24.10
CA GLU A 77 22.20 37.98 -24.62
C GLU A 77 23.65 37.86 -25.12
#